data_AF-A0A559RIY8-F1
#
_entry.id   AF-A0A559RIY8-F1
#
_cell.length_a   1.000
_cell.length_b   1.000
_cell.length_c   1.000
_cell.angle_alpha   90.00
_cell.angle_beta   90.00
_cell.angle_gamma   90.00
#
_symmetry.space_group_name_H-M   'P 1'
#
loop_
_entity.id
_entity.type
_entity.pdbx_description
1 polymer ?
#
loop_
_entity_poly.entity_id
_entity_poly.type
_entity_poly.pdbx_seq_one_letter_code
_entity_poly.pdbx_strand_id
1 'polypeptide(L)'
;METSQPKKTWSLQDNKRTQSERDLFKATGKPKKNKNVTYLLSVIAALLLVSFVLPKLYDQVITVCITDTICLNSEHNFILYPLYIFCTIVILILAIYGAYVVGKKIGERFKV
;
A
#
# COMPACT_ATOMS: atom_id res chain seq x y z
N MET A 1 28.97 -8.88 -38.82
CA MET A 1 28.30 -10.18 -38.59
C MET A 1 28.27 -10.42 -37.11
N GLU A 2 27.08 -10.35 -36.51
CA GLU A 2 26.86 -10.74 -35.12
C GLU A 2 27.09 -12.26 -35.00
N THR A 3 28.05 -12.66 -34.18
CA THR A 3 28.16 -14.04 -33.71
C THR A 3 27.71 -14.08 -32.26
N SER A 4 26.39 -14.20 -32.09
CA SER A 4 25.73 -14.57 -30.84
C SER A 4 26.05 -16.01 -30.47
N GLN A 5 27.28 -16.26 -30.02
CA GLN A 5 27.62 -17.54 -29.39
C GLN A 5 27.38 -17.39 -27.88
N PRO A 6 26.34 -18.02 -27.29
CA PRO A 6 26.13 -17.97 -25.85
C PRO A 6 27.37 -18.56 -25.17
N LYS A 7 28.00 -17.77 -24.29
CA LYS A 7 29.15 -18.24 -23.50
C LYS A 7 28.74 -19.51 -22.76
N LYS A 8 29.34 -20.64 -23.13
CA LYS A 8 29.17 -21.92 -22.43
C LYS A 8 29.61 -21.75 -20.98
N THR A 9 28.65 -21.78 -20.07
CA THR A 9 28.91 -21.71 -18.63
C THR A 9 29.49 -23.05 -18.19
N TRP A 10 30.73 -23.05 -17.69
CA TRP A 10 31.42 -24.23 -17.15
C TRP A 10 30.89 -24.61 -15.76
N SER A 11 29.58 -24.82 -15.62
CA SER A 11 29.08 -25.64 -14.53
C SER A 11 29.03 -27.08 -15.01
N LEU A 12 29.50 -28.04 -14.21
CA LEU A 12 29.35 -29.50 -14.41
C LEU A 12 27.87 -29.98 -14.38
N GLN A 13 26.94 -29.06 -14.63
CA GLN A 13 25.50 -29.21 -14.57
C GLN A 13 24.88 -28.64 -15.85
N ASP A 14 25.48 -28.95 -17.01
CA ASP A 14 24.74 -28.95 -18.28
C ASP A 14 23.54 -29.89 -18.06
N ASN A 15 22.41 -29.26 -17.75
CA ASN A 15 21.32 -29.89 -17.04
C ASN A 15 20.54 -30.83 -17.96
N LYS A 16 21.04 -32.06 -18.13
CA LYS A 16 20.34 -33.15 -18.84
C LYS A 16 19.05 -33.62 -18.15
N ARG A 17 18.72 -33.08 -16.96
CA ARG A 17 17.51 -33.46 -16.24
C ARG A 17 16.28 -32.97 -16.96
N THR A 18 15.26 -33.80 -16.97
CA THR A 18 13.90 -33.45 -17.38
C THR A 18 13.29 -32.45 -16.39
N GLN A 19 12.19 -31.77 -16.77
CA GLN A 19 11.54 -30.79 -15.88
C GLN A 19 11.10 -31.43 -14.55
N SER A 20 10.65 -32.69 -14.58
CA SER A 20 10.28 -33.48 -13.40
C SER A 20 11.47 -33.73 -12.47
N GLU A 21 12.64 -34.02 -13.01
CA GLU A 21 13.87 -34.22 -12.22
C GLU A 21 14.43 -32.90 -11.64
N ARG A 22 14.11 -31.75 -12.24
CA ARG A 22 14.40 -30.43 -11.65
C ARG A 22 13.47 -30.11 -10.48
N ASP A 23 12.20 -30.46 -10.60
CA ASP A 23 11.20 -30.20 -9.56
C ASP A 23 11.46 -31.01 -8.28
N LEU A 24 12.17 -32.15 -8.38
CA LEU A 24 12.67 -32.92 -7.22
C LEU A 24 13.69 -32.16 -6.36
N PHE A 25 14.45 -31.23 -6.96
CA PHE A 25 15.45 -30.41 -6.26
C PHE A 25 14.98 -28.97 -6.01
N LYS A 26 13.72 -28.66 -6.31
CA LYS A 26 13.15 -27.36 -5.98
C LYS A 26 13.15 -27.21 -4.47
N ALA A 27 13.66 -26.09 -3.96
CA ALA A 27 13.72 -25.83 -2.54
C ALA A 27 12.33 -26.05 -1.91
N THR A 28 12.20 -27.08 -1.08
CA THR A 28 10.96 -27.49 -0.37
C THR A 28 10.60 -26.56 0.78
N GLY A 29 11.36 -25.48 0.98
CA GLY A 29 11.05 -24.44 1.94
C GLY A 29 9.71 -23.77 1.59
N LYS A 30 8.89 -23.51 2.61
CA LYS A 30 7.64 -22.77 2.44
C LYS A 30 7.96 -21.41 1.79
N PRO A 31 7.33 -21.04 0.66
CA PRO A 31 7.55 -19.73 0.06
C PRO A 31 7.20 -18.66 1.10
N LYS A 32 8.04 -17.62 1.18
CA LYS A 32 7.83 -16.51 2.13
C LYS A 32 6.44 -15.92 1.87
N LYS A 33 5.53 -16.08 2.85
CA LYS A 33 4.16 -15.58 2.74
C LYS A 33 4.21 -14.05 2.59
N ASN A 34 3.61 -13.54 1.52
CA ASN A 34 3.48 -12.10 1.32
C ASN A 34 2.58 -11.53 2.41
N LYS A 35 3.14 -10.69 3.30
CA LYS A 35 2.42 -10.05 4.41
C LYS A 35 1.90 -8.65 4.07
N ASN A 36 2.08 -8.19 2.84
CA ASN A 36 1.74 -6.82 2.45
C ASN A 36 0.26 -6.49 2.71
N VAL A 37 -0.65 -7.42 2.43
CA VAL A 37 -2.09 -7.23 2.70
C VAL A 37 -2.37 -7.11 4.20
N THR A 38 -1.72 -7.95 5.02
CA THR A 38 -1.86 -7.89 6.48
C THR A 38 -1.34 -6.56 7.03
N TYR A 39 -0.21 -6.08 6.53
CA TYR A 39 0.32 -4.77 6.91
C TYR A 39 -0.63 -3.64 6.50
N LEU A 40 -1.14 -3.67 5.27
CA LEU A 40 -2.10 -2.67 4.80
C LEU A 40 -3.35 -2.63 5.69
N LEU A 41 -3.93 -3.80 5.98
CA LEU A 41 -5.09 -3.89 6.87
C LEU A 41 -4.77 -3.41 8.29
N SER A 42 -3.59 -3.73 8.82
CA SER A 42 -3.20 -3.24 10.16
C SER A 42 -3.05 -1.72 10.22
N VAL A 43 -2.53 -1.10 9.15
CA VAL A 43 -2.41 0.37 9.07
C VAL A 43 -3.78 1.01 8.97
N ILE A 44 -4.68 0.46 8.13
CA ILE A 44 -6.06 0.94 8.02
C ILE A 44 -6.78 0.84 9.36
N ALA A 45 -6.66 -0.28 10.07
CA ALA A 45 -7.26 -0.48 11.38
C ALA A 45 -6.71 0.52 12.42
N ALA A 46 -5.39 0.72 12.46
CA ALA A 46 -4.77 1.69 13.35
C ALA A 46 -5.26 3.13 13.05
N LEU A 47 -5.34 3.50 11.78
CA LEU A 47 -5.82 4.81 11.35
C LEU A 47 -7.29 5.04 11.74
N LEU A 48 -8.11 4.00 11.63
CA LEU A 48 -9.50 4.03 12.07
C LEU A 48 -9.59 4.25 13.58
N LEU A 49 -8.83 3.49 14.39
CA LEU A 49 -8.80 3.67 15.84
C LEU A 49 -8.38 5.08 16.25
N VAL A 50 -7.32 5.61 15.63
CA VAL A 50 -6.87 6.99 15.86
C VAL A 50 -7.99 7.98 15.54
N SER A 51 -8.72 7.78 14.45
CA SER A 51 -9.83 8.66 14.05
C SER A 51 -11.00 8.66 15.06
N PHE A 52 -11.21 7.56 15.80
CA PHE A 52 -12.18 7.50 16.92
C PHE A 52 -11.68 8.19 18.18
N VAL A 53 -10.36 8.21 18.41
CA VAL A 53 -9.76 8.85 19.59
C VAL A 53 -9.66 10.37 19.41
N LEU A 54 -9.38 10.85 18.20
CA LEU A 54 -9.17 12.28 17.92
C LEU A 54 -10.27 13.20 18.47
N PRO A 55 -11.57 12.94 18.25
CA PRO A 55 -12.65 13.77 18.77
C PRO A 55 -12.68 13.85 20.30
N LYS A 56 -12.16 12.83 21.00
CA LYS A 56 -12.12 12.78 22.47
C LYS A 56 -10.98 13.59 23.08
N LEU A 57 -10.04 14.06 22.27
CA LEU A 57 -8.95 14.93 22.72
C LEU A 57 -9.35 16.41 22.78
N TYR A 58 -10.51 16.77 22.21
CA TYR A 58 -11.02 18.14 22.20
C TYR A 58 -12.22 18.24 23.15
N ASP A 59 -12.19 19.21 24.05
CA ASP A 59 -13.28 19.47 25.00
C ASP A 59 -14.47 20.20 24.36
N GLN A 60 -14.28 20.77 23.17
CA GLN A 60 -15.31 21.51 22.45
C GLN A 60 -16.03 20.64 21.43
N VAL A 61 -17.34 20.83 21.35
CA VAL A 61 -18.18 20.17 20.34
C VAL A 61 -17.92 20.81 18.99
N ILE A 62 -17.19 20.11 18.14
CA ILE A 62 -16.96 20.50 16.76
C ILE A 62 -18.12 20.04 15.90
N THR A 63 -18.66 20.95 15.08
CA THR A 63 -19.68 20.65 14.07
C THR A 63 -19.13 20.98 12.68
N VAL A 64 -19.23 20.03 11.77
CA VAL A 64 -18.77 20.16 10.38
C VAL A 64 -19.94 19.91 9.45
N CYS A 65 -20.24 20.85 8.55
CA CYS A 65 -21.29 20.69 7.56
C CYS A 65 -20.69 20.27 6.21
N ILE A 66 -21.16 19.15 5.68
CA ILE A 66 -20.75 18.63 4.36
C ILE A 66 -21.50 19.37 3.25
N THR A 67 -22.78 19.67 3.50
CA THR A 67 -23.66 20.47 2.66
C THR A 67 -24.47 21.41 3.56
N ASP A 68 -25.22 22.34 2.96
CA ASP A 68 -26.07 23.29 3.69
C ASP A 68 -27.13 22.62 4.57
N THR A 69 -27.41 21.33 4.35
CA THR A 69 -28.43 20.55 5.07
C THR A 69 -27.87 19.41 5.92
N ILE A 70 -26.62 18.97 5.70
CA ILE A 70 -26.04 17.81 6.39
C ILE A 70 -24.86 18.27 7.24
N CYS A 71 -25.08 18.33 8.55
CA CYS A 71 -24.07 18.66 9.54
C CYS A 71 -23.77 17.49 10.47
N LEU A 72 -22.48 17.19 10.62
CA LEU A 72 -21.94 16.20 11.51
C LEU A 72 -21.41 16.88 12.77
N ASN A 73 -21.98 16.51 13.90
CA ASN A 73 -21.55 16.98 15.21
C ASN A 73 -20.76 15.86 15.93
N SER A 74 -19.60 16.22 16.48
CA SER A 74 -18.69 15.32 17.21
C SER A 74 -19.28 14.60 18.43
N GLU A 75 -20.29 15.19 19.08
CA GLU A 75 -20.97 14.62 20.24
C GLU A 75 -22.16 13.75 19.81
N HIS A 76 -23.04 14.28 18.94
CA HIS A 76 -24.24 13.56 18.52
C HIS A 76 -23.97 12.43 17.52
N ASN A 77 -22.92 12.55 16.69
CA ASN A 77 -22.63 11.60 15.61
C ASN A 77 -21.36 10.79 15.91
N PHE A 78 -21.42 9.97 16.97
CA PHE A 78 -20.28 9.19 17.48
C PHE A 78 -19.66 8.19 16.48
N ILE A 79 -20.37 7.82 15.40
CA ILE A 79 -19.86 6.94 14.32
C ILE A 79 -19.49 7.75 13.08
N LEU A 80 -20.42 8.56 12.57
CA LEU A 80 -20.23 9.27 11.30
C LEU A 80 -19.11 10.31 11.40
N TYR A 81 -18.95 10.97 12.54
CA TYR A 81 -17.91 11.99 12.70
C TYR A 81 -16.48 11.40 12.68
N PRO A 82 -16.15 10.33 13.45
CA PRO A 82 -14.88 9.63 13.28
C PRO A 82 -14.65 9.06 11.87
N LEU A 83 -15.69 8.52 11.22
CA LEU A 83 -15.58 8.02 9.84
C LEU A 83 -15.26 9.15 8.84
N TYR A 84 -15.85 10.32 9.02
CA TYR A 84 -15.53 11.51 8.23
C TYR A 84 -14.05 11.90 8.39
N ILE A 85 -13.54 11.93 9.63
CA ILE A 85 -12.12 12.21 9.91
C ILE A 85 -11.23 11.17 9.22
N PHE A 86 -11.55 9.88 9.37
CA PHE A 86 -10.82 8.78 8.75
C PHE A 86 -10.74 8.96 7.22
N CYS A 87 -11.89 9.18 6.56
CA CYS A 87 -11.95 9.39 5.12
C CYS A 87 -11.13 10.62 4.69
N THR A 88 -11.19 11.70 5.46
CA THR A 88 -10.43 12.93 5.19
C THR A 88 -8.93 12.68 5.24
N ILE A 89 -8.45 11.97 6.27
CA ILE A 89 -7.03 11.59 6.39
C ILE A 89 -6.60 10.69 5.23
N VAL A 90 -7.43 9.70 4.86
CA VAL A 90 -7.14 8.80 3.72
C VAL A 90 -7.01 9.59 2.43
N ILE A 91 -7.93 10.52 2.15
CA ILE A 91 -7.89 11.37 0.94
C ILE A 91 -6.61 12.21 0.93
N LEU A 92 -6.21 12.80 2.06
CA LEU A 92 -4.98 13.57 2.16
C LEU A 92 -3.74 12.72 1.85
N ILE A 93 -3.65 11.51 2.41
CA ILE A 93 -2.54 10.59 2.14
C ILE A 93 -2.50 10.21 0.66
N LEU A 94 -3.66 9.89 0.05
CA LEU A 94 -3.76 9.57 -1.37
C LEU A 94 -3.39 10.75 -2.26
N ALA A 95 -3.75 11.97 -1.88
CA ALA A 95 -3.39 13.18 -2.61
C ALA A 95 -1.87 13.41 -2.59
N ILE A 96 -1.23 13.27 -1.43
CA ILE A 96 0.24 13.38 -1.29
C ILE A 96 0.93 12.31 -2.13
N TYR A 97 0.46 11.06 -2.04
CA TYR A 97 1.01 9.96 -2.82
C TYR A 97 0.83 10.19 -4.33
N GLY A 98 -0.35 10.65 -4.76
CA GLY A 98 -0.64 10.99 -6.14
C GLY A 98 0.28 12.10 -6.66
N ALA A 99 0.46 13.17 -5.88
CA ALA A 99 1.38 14.25 -6.20
C ALA A 99 2.83 13.75 -6.34
N TYR A 100 3.27 12.86 -5.44
CA TYR A 100 4.59 12.23 -5.53
C TYR A 100 4.75 11.38 -6.81
N VAL A 101 3.78 10.53 -7.13
CA VAL A 101 3.83 9.67 -8.33
C VAL A 101 3.87 10.51 -9.61
N VAL A 102 3.02 11.54 -9.69
CA VAL A 102 3.00 12.47 -10.83
C VAL A 102 4.32 13.23 -10.92
N GLY A 103 4.81 13.78 -9.81
CA GLY A 103 6.08 14.50 -9.74
C GLY A 103 7.27 13.63 -10.16
N LYS A 104 7.32 12.37 -9.70
CA LYS A 104 8.36 11.42 -10.10
C LYS A 104 8.32 11.14 -11.60
N LYS A 105 7.13 10.90 -12.17
CA LYS A 105 6.96 10.62 -13.61
C LYS A 105 7.36 11.80 -14.48
N ILE A 106 7.07 13.02 -14.03
CA ILE A 106 7.50 14.26 -14.69
C ILE A 106 9.03 14.37 -14.58
N GLY A 107 9.60 14.22 -13.38
CA GLY A 107 11.04 14.32 -13.16
C GLY A 107 11.88 13.33 -13.97
N GLU A 108 11.40 12.10 -14.16
CA GLU A 108 12.05 11.10 -15.03
C GLU A 108 12.00 11.49 -16.52
N ARG A 109 10.95 12.19 -16.97
CA ARG A 109 10.84 12.69 -18.36
C ARG A 109 11.74 13.89 -18.64
N PHE A 110 12.01 14.71 -17.63
CA PHE A 110 12.85 15.91 -17.73
C PHE A 110 14.30 15.68 -17.30
N LYS A 111 14.64 14.46 -16.87
CA LYS A 111 16.02 14.07 -16.60
C LYS A 111 16.78 13.97 -17.92
N VAL A 112 17.48 15.05 -18.28
CA VAL A 112 18.53 15.09 -19.31
C VAL A 112 19.76 14.36 -18.78
#